data_AF-A0A485LHQ2-F1
#
_entry.id   AF-A0A485LHQ2-F1
#
_cell.length_a   1.000
_cell.length_b   1.000
_cell.length_c   1.000
_cell.angle_alpha   90.00
_cell.angle_beta   90.00
_cell.angle_gamma   90.00
#
_symmetry.space_group_name_H-M   'P 1'
#
loop_
_entity.id
_entity.type
_entity.pdbx_description
1 polymer ?
#
loop_
_entity_poly.entity_id
_entity_poly.type
_entity_poly.pdbx_seq_one_letter_code
_entity_poly.pdbx_strand_id
1 'polypeptide(L)'
;MKCILMGSPGVGKSTMLCLLVFYAVFKQKKNVILYRKLMKAGQSNCLVYLGYVNDQVKYFALPQCEVSQAKEIYKALQLKQEVCLMLDGFVYKDIPGGFQTFKLLATSQQVDLKNQERDDAYCLLHPCWELKDLKCLGQQHKGWDEDHVSE
;
A
#
# COMPACT_ATOMS: atom_id res chain seq x y z
N MET A 1 3.45 -6.88 10.60
CA MET A 1 2.71 -7.56 9.52
C MET A 1 2.68 -6.71 8.25
N LYS A 2 3.13 -7.30 7.15
CA LYS A 2 3.05 -6.79 5.77
C LYS A 2 1.85 -7.45 5.10
N CYS A 3 1.12 -6.72 4.26
CA CYS A 3 0.06 -7.28 3.46
C CYS A 3 0.46 -7.24 1.98
N ILE A 4 0.20 -8.32 1.25
CA ILE A 4 0.53 -8.46 -0.16
C ILE A 4 -0.74 -8.84 -0.91
N LEU A 5 -1.27 -7.90 -1.69
CA LEU A 5 -2.43 -8.07 -2.55
C LEU A 5 -1.97 -8.50 -3.95
N MET A 6 -2.13 -9.79 -4.25
CA MET A 6 -1.83 -10.44 -5.54
C MET A 6 -3.09 -10.56 -6.40
N GLY A 7 -2.95 -10.73 -7.72
CA GLY A 7 -4.09 -11.03 -8.61
C GLY A 7 -3.80 -10.65 -10.05
N SER A 8 -4.60 -11.11 -11.01
CA SER A 8 -4.35 -10.85 -12.43
C SER A 8 -4.43 -9.35 -12.80
N PRO A 9 -3.77 -8.90 -13.88
CA PRO A 9 -3.91 -7.53 -14.37
C PRO A 9 -5.40 -7.16 -14.59
N GLY A 10 -5.78 -5.94 -14.21
CA GLY A 10 -7.15 -5.43 -14.44
C GLY A 10 -8.19 -5.74 -13.36
N VAL A 11 -7.92 -6.64 -12.40
CA VAL A 11 -8.93 -7.03 -11.38
C VAL A 11 -9.25 -5.97 -10.32
N GLY A 12 -8.61 -4.80 -10.35
CA GLY A 12 -8.91 -3.70 -9.42
C GLY A 12 -7.99 -3.58 -8.21
N LYS A 13 -6.85 -4.28 -8.15
CA LYS A 13 -5.89 -4.20 -7.02
C LYS A 13 -5.45 -2.78 -6.68
N SER A 14 -5.09 -1.97 -7.70
CA SER A 14 -4.68 -0.57 -7.48
C SER A 14 -5.85 0.27 -6.96
N THR A 15 -7.08 -0.02 -7.39
CA THR A 15 -8.29 0.64 -6.85
C THR A 15 -8.47 0.29 -5.38
N MET A 16 -8.41 -1.00 -5.03
CA MET A 16 -8.48 -1.46 -3.64
C MET A 16 -7.38 -0.82 -2.77
N LEU A 17 -6.15 -0.77 -3.29
CA LEU A 17 -5.04 -0.10 -2.62
C LEU A 17 -5.36 1.37 -2.33
N CYS A 18 -5.90 2.11 -3.31
CA CYS A 18 -6.31 3.51 -3.10
C CYS A 18 -7.41 3.64 -2.05
N LEU A 19 -8.41 2.76 -2.05
CA LEU A 19 -9.45 2.73 -1.01
C LEU A 19 -8.85 2.49 0.38
N LEU A 20 -7.88 1.58 0.49
CA LEU A 20 -7.16 1.30 1.73
C LEU A 20 -6.27 2.47 2.17
N VAL A 21 -5.67 3.21 1.23
CA VAL A 21 -4.96 4.48 1.53
C VAL A 21 -5.94 5.47 2.17
N PHE A 22 -7.09 5.71 1.54
CA PHE A 22 -8.09 6.64 2.07
C PHE A 22 -8.64 6.19 3.42
N TYR A 23 -8.92 4.90 3.57
CA TYR A 23 -9.33 4.32 4.84
C TYR A 23 -8.28 4.57 5.93
N ALA A 24 -7.02 4.24 5.66
CA ALA A 24 -5.92 4.42 6.62
C ALA A 24 -5.78 5.88 7.05
N VAL A 25 -5.91 6.84 6.13
CA VAL A 25 -5.82 8.27 6.47
C VAL A 25 -7.08 8.74 7.19
N PHE A 26 -8.25 8.59 6.60
CA PHE A 26 -9.44 9.27 7.11
C PHE A 26 -10.06 8.58 8.33
N LYS A 27 -10.04 7.24 8.35
CA LYS A 27 -10.61 6.44 9.45
C LYS A 27 -9.58 6.11 10.52
N GLN A 28 -8.37 5.70 10.13
CA GLN A 28 -7.33 5.34 11.10
C GLN A 28 -6.38 6.49 11.49
N LYS A 29 -6.53 7.68 10.89
CA LYS A 29 -5.67 8.85 11.16
C LYS A 29 -4.17 8.58 10.94
N LYS A 30 -3.82 7.70 10.01
CA LYS A 30 -2.42 7.37 9.66
C LYS A 30 -1.92 8.20 8.51
N ASN A 31 -0.63 8.51 8.51
CA ASN A 31 0.04 9.09 7.34
C ASN A 31 0.41 7.99 6.36
N VAL A 32 0.22 8.22 5.07
CA VAL A 32 0.49 7.23 4.03
C VAL A 32 1.36 7.83 2.92
N ILE A 33 2.36 7.07 2.49
CA ILE A 33 3.03 7.25 1.21
C ILE A 33 2.60 6.08 0.31
N LEU A 34 2.01 6.40 -0.82
CA LEU A 34 1.78 5.47 -1.93
C LEU A 34 2.87 5.69 -2.97
N TYR A 35 3.68 4.67 -3.23
CA TYR A 35 4.66 4.69 -4.32
C TYR A 35 4.28 3.65 -5.37
N ARG A 36 4.01 4.11 -6.58
CA ARG A 36 3.47 3.29 -7.67
C ARG A 36 4.44 3.21 -8.83
N LYS A 37 4.77 1.98 -9.20
CA LYS A 37 5.53 1.67 -10.41
C LYS A 37 4.63 1.76 -11.64
N LEU A 38 5.04 2.55 -12.63
CA LEU A 38 4.38 2.60 -13.93
C LEU A 38 5.12 1.69 -14.90
N MET A 39 4.37 0.89 -15.67
CA MET A 39 4.94 -0.13 -16.56
C MET A 39 5.15 0.36 -18.01
N LYS A 40 4.72 1.59 -18.34
CA LYS A 40 4.91 2.13 -19.68
C LYS A 40 6.34 2.65 -19.84
N ALA A 41 6.99 2.28 -20.95
CA ALA A 41 8.31 2.80 -21.31
C ALA A 41 8.31 4.34 -21.31
N GLY A 42 9.34 4.95 -20.71
CA GLY A 42 9.47 6.39 -20.60
C GLY A 42 8.64 7.05 -19.49
N GLN A 43 7.92 6.29 -18.67
CA GLN A 43 7.24 6.82 -17.48
C GLN A 43 8.02 6.51 -16.21
N SER A 44 8.42 7.56 -15.50
CA SER A 44 8.91 7.44 -14.12
C SER A 44 7.78 7.00 -13.19
N ASN A 45 8.15 6.45 -12.04
CA ASN A 45 7.19 6.07 -11.02
C ASN A 45 6.49 7.31 -10.45
N CYS A 46 5.38 7.12 -9.76
CA CYS A 46 4.69 8.21 -9.08
C CYS A 46 4.66 7.98 -7.58
N LEU A 47 4.80 9.06 -6.82
CA LEU A 47 4.70 9.07 -5.37
C LEU A 47 3.55 9.98 -4.96
N VAL A 48 2.72 9.52 -4.04
CA VAL A 48 1.66 10.29 -3.41
C VAL A 48 1.85 10.21 -1.92
N TYR A 49 1.79 11.34 -1.24
CA TYR A 49 1.66 11.40 0.21
C TYR A 49 0.27 11.94 0.55
N LEU A 50 -0.35 11.33 1.55
CA LEU A 50 -1.60 11.79 2.15
C LEU A 50 -1.51 11.54 3.66
N GLY A 51 -1.71 12.58 4.47
CA GLY A 51 -1.57 12.47 5.91
C GLY A 51 -1.97 13.74 6.66
N TYR A 52 -1.75 13.78 7.96
CA TYR A 52 -2.08 14.91 8.82
C TYR A 52 -0.84 15.73 9.15
N VAL A 53 -0.98 17.04 9.07
CA VAL A 53 -0.01 18.01 9.60
C VAL A 53 -0.83 19.03 10.39
N ASN A 54 -0.58 19.13 11.70
CA ASN A 54 -1.33 19.99 12.62
C ASN A 54 -2.85 19.80 12.48
N ASP A 55 -3.32 18.55 12.59
CA ASP A 55 -4.73 18.13 12.49
C ASP A 55 -5.44 18.44 11.16
N GLN A 56 -4.71 18.93 10.16
CA GLN A 56 -5.22 19.12 8.80
C GLN A 56 -4.67 18.07 7.85
N VAL A 57 -5.56 17.54 7.01
CA VAL A 57 -5.13 16.65 5.93
C VAL A 57 -4.34 17.44 4.90
N LYS A 58 -3.11 16.99 4.64
CA LYS A 58 -2.22 17.49 3.58
C LYS A 58 -1.96 16.36 2.60
N TYR A 59 -1.83 16.74 1.34
CA TYR A 59 -1.46 15.82 0.28
C TYR A 59 -0.44 16.47 -0.66
N PHE A 60 0.38 15.65 -1.27
CA PHE A 60 1.15 16.04 -2.44
C PHE A 60 1.37 14.83 -3.35
N ALA A 61 1.58 15.08 -4.64
CA ALA A 61 1.86 14.06 -5.63
C ALA A 61 3.08 14.46 -6.48
N LEU A 62 3.95 13.50 -6.73
CA LEU A 62 5.10 13.60 -7.60
C LEU A 62 4.92 12.60 -8.74
N PRO A 63 4.45 13.03 -9.93
CA PRO A 63 4.13 12.14 -11.04
C PRO A 63 5.36 11.51 -11.71
N GLN A 64 6.55 12.09 -11.49
CA GLN A 64 7.82 11.58 -12.01
C GLN A 64 8.84 11.49 -10.86
N CYS A 65 8.61 10.55 -9.96
CA CYS A 65 9.43 10.33 -8.79
C CYS A 65 10.36 9.13 -9.01
N GLU A 66 11.66 9.39 -9.04
CA GLU A 66 12.65 8.33 -9.10
C GLU A 66 12.78 7.59 -7.77
N VAL A 67 13.35 6.38 -7.82
CA VAL A 67 13.55 5.54 -6.64
C VAL A 67 14.45 6.20 -5.59
N SER A 68 15.48 6.95 -5.99
CA SER A 68 16.35 7.74 -5.10
C SER A 68 15.56 8.82 -4.37
N GLN A 69 14.84 9.65 -5.13
CA GLN A 69 14.01 10.74 -4.59
C GLN A 69 12.93 10.21 -3.64
N ALA A 70 12.24 9.12 -4.02
CA ALA A 70 11.23 8.50 -3.18
C ALA A 70 11.80 8.00 -1.84
N LYS A 71 13.04 7.47 -1.83
CA LYS A 71 13.72 7.05 -0.60
C LYS A 71 14.06 8.22 0.31
N GLU A 72 14.54 9.33 -0.27
CA GLU A 72 14.86 10.53 0.49
C GLU A 72 13.60 11.10 1.16
N ILE A 73 12.51 11.22 0.40
CA ILE A 73 11.21 11.67 0.92
C ILE A 73 10.72 10.74 2.04
N TYR A 74 10.75 9.42 1.81
CA TYR A 74 10.29 8.45 2.81
C TYR A 74 11.11 8.54 4.11
N LYS A 75 12.44 8.56 4.01
CA LYS A 75 13.32 8.72 5.17
C LYS A 75 13.06 10.04 5.91
N ALA A 76 12.93 11.15 5.18
CA ALA A 76 12.69 12.46 5.78
C ALA A 76 11.35 12.52 6.53
N LEU A 77 10.31 11.86 6.00
CA LEU A 77 9.01 11.77 6.66
C LEU A 77 9.06 10.85 7.88
N GLN A 78 9.73 9.70 7.80
CA GLN A 78 9.90 8.77 8.92
C GLN A 78 10.63 9.39 10.12
N LEU A 79 11.56 10.33 9.89
CA LEU A 79 12.26 11.04 10.97
C LEU A 79 11.36 12.00 11.73
N LYS A 80 10.26 12.46 11.12
CA LYS A 80 9.35 13.46 11.72
C LYS A 80 8.10 12.83 12.31
N GLN A 81 7.61 11.75 11.71
CA GLN A 81 6.35 11.13 12.08
C GLN A 81 6.25 9.68 11.59
N GLU A 82 5.35 8.92 12.20
CA GLU A 82 5.00 7.60 11.68
C GLU A 82 4.30 7.74 10.33
N VAL A 83 4.76 6.96 9.35
CA VAL A 83 4.22 6.94 7.99
C VAL A 83 4.19 5.52 7.43
N CYS A 84 3.03 5.13 6.91
CA CYS A 84 2.81 3.85 6.27
C CYS A 84 3.22 3.90 4.81
N LEU A 85 4.19 3.07 4.42
CA LEU A 85 4.55 2.89 3.03
C LEU A 85 3.65 1.85 2.36
N MET A 86 3.00 2.23 1.26
CA MET A 86 2.18 1.38 0.42
C MET A 86 2.77 1.38 -1.00
N LEU A 87 2.87 0.19 -1.61
CA LEU A 87 3.51 -0.02 -2.89
C LEU A 87 2.51 -0.55 -3.92
N ASP A 88 2.57 -0.06 -5.15
CA ASP A 88 1.74 -0.54 -6.27
C ASP A 88 2.60 -0.90 -7.48
N GLY A 89 2.30 -2.03 -8.12
CA GLY A 89 2.92 -2.46 -9.37
C GLY A 89 4.36 -2.98 -9.24
N PHE A 90 4.90 -3.07 -8.03
CA PHE A 90 6.22 -3.65 -7.78
C PHE A 90 6.16 -5.19 -7.77
N VAL A 91 7.25 -5.81 -8.22
CA VAL A 91 7.49 -7.24 -8.00
C VAL A 91 8.12 -7.38 -6.62
N TYR A 92 7.61 -8.29 -5.78
CA TYR A 92 8.06 -8.43 -4.39
C TYR A 92 9.58 -8.60 -4.26
N LYS A 93 10.18 -9.42 -5.13
CA LYS A 93 11.63 -9.68 -5.16
C LYS A 93 12.46 -8.49 -5.65
N ASP A 94 11.84 -7.57 -6.40
CA ASP A 94 12.50 -6.42 -7.00
C ASP A 94 12.19 -5.11 -6.25
N ILE A 95 11.65 -5.21 -5.02
CA ILE A 95 11.42 -4.03 -4.19
C ILE A 95 12.78 -3.39 -3.87
N PRO A 96 12.97 -2.09 -4.20
CA PRO A 96 14.23 -1.41 -3.94
C PRO A 96 14.64 -1.43 -2.45
N GLY A 97 15.93 -1.57 -2.18
CA GLY A 97 16.52 -1.35 -0.84
C GLY A 97 16.04 -0.06 -0.19
N GLY A 98 15.50 -0.12 1.02
CA GLY A 98 14.87 1.01 1.73
C GLY A 98 13.34 1.00 1.74
N PHE A 99 12.68 0.15 0.94
CA PHE A 99 11.23 0.01 0.91
C PHE A 99 10.71 -1.30 1.51
N GLN A 100 11.58 -2.10 2.12
CA GLN A 100 11.22 -3.38 2.77
C GLN A 100 10.27 -3.21 3.95
N THR A 101 10.13 -2.00 4.50
CA THR A 101 9.23 -1.68 5.62
C THR A 101 7.79 -1.39 5.19
N PHE A 102 7.45 -1.62 3.91
CA PHE A 102 6.09 -1.45 3.38
C PHE A 102 5.05 -2.20 4.23
N LYS A 103 3.86 -1.61 4.35
CA LYS A 103 2.72 -2.20 5.05
C LYS A 103 1.77 -2.92 4.08
N LEU A 104 1.69 -2.44 2.85
CA LEU A 104 0.83 -3.03 1.81
C LEU A 104 1.52 -2.98 0.44
N LEU A 105 1.48 -4.08 -0.30
CA LEU A 105 1.96 -4.20 -1.68
C LEU A 105 0.83 -4.72 -2.56
N ALA A 106 0.43 -3.98 -3.59
CA ALA A 106 -0.39 -4.49 -4.67
C ALA A 106 0.49 -4.93 -5.85
N THR A 107 0.42 -6.20 -6.24
CA THR A 107 1.26 -6.77 -7.30
C THR A 107 0.49 -7.75 -8.18
N SER A 108 0.83 -7.82 -9.47
CA SER A 108 0.22 -8.79 -10.39
C SER A 108 1.04 -10.09 -10.54
N GLN A 109 2.17 -10.20 -9.84
CA GLN A 109 3.01 -11.39 -9.88
C GLN A 109 2.74 -12.30 -8.67
N GLN A 110 3.01 -13.59 -8.85
CA GLN A 110 3.03 -14.53 -7.74
C GLN A 110 4.15 -14.17 -6.77
N VAL A 111 3.86 -14.26 -5.48
CA VAL A 111 4.84 -14.05 -4.41
C VAL A 111 5.06 -15.37 -3.69
N ASP A 112 6.26 -15.91 -3.84
CA ASP A 112 6.70 -17.09 -3.12
C ASP A 112 7.46 -16.65 -1.87
N LEU A 113 6.77 -16.69 -0.73
CA LEU A 113 7.33 -16.34 0.58
C LEU A 113 8.04 -17.54 1.19
N LYS A 114 9.29 -17.33 1.63
CA LYS A 114 10.01 -18.32 2.44
C LYS A 114 9.31 -18.48 3.80
N ASN A 115 9.46 -19.65 4.44
CA ASN A 115 8.77 -19.97 5.70
C ASN A 115 8.91 -18.87 6.78
N GLN A 116 10.10 -18.30 6.96
CA GLN A 116 10.36 -17.23 7.93
C GLN A 116 9.68 -15.90 7.57
N GLU A 117 9.37 -15.64 6.30
CA GLU A 117 8.68 -14.42 5.88
C GLU A 117 7.16 -14.52 6.08
N ARG A 118 6.61 -15.74 6.19
CA ARG A 118 5.16 -15.97 6.35
C ARG A 118 4.65 -15.56 7.73
N ASP A 119 5.52 -15.55 8.73
CA ASP A 119 5.16 -15.08 10.09
C ASP A 119 4.92 -13.56 10.11
N ASP A 120 5.52 -12.83 9.17
CA ASP A 120 5.48 -11.37 9.10
C ASP A 120 4.74 -10.80 7.88
N ALA A 121 4.36 -11.64 6.93
CA ALA A 121 3.69 -11.24 5.70
C ALA A 121 2.46 -12.09 5.39
N TYR A 122 1.36 -11.40 5.13
CA TYR A 122 0.09 -11.97 4.74
C TYR A 122 -0.16 -11.78 3.24
N CYS A 123 -0.40 -12.88 2.54
CA CYS A 123 -0.64 -12.91 1.10
C CYS A 123 -2.13 -13.09 0.82
N LEU A 124 -2.71 -12.11 0.12
CA LEU A 124 -4.08 -12.13 -0.37
C LEU A 124 -4.06 -12.32 -1.87
N LEU A 125 -4.59 -13.42 -2.36
CA LEU A 125 -4.93 -13.53 -3.77
C LEU A 125 -6.28 -12.85 -3.96
N HIS A 126 -6.34 -11.80 -4.77
CA HIS A 126 -7.56 -11.11 -5.18
C HIS A 126 -8.36 -12.06 -6.09
N PRO A 127 -9.42 -12.73 -5.61
CA PRO A 127 -10.38 -13.37 -6.50
C PRO A 127 -11.38 -12.27 -6.91
N CYS A 128 -12.46 -12.62 -7.59
CA CYS A 128 -13.65 -11.77 -7.53
C CYS A 128 -14.05 -11.70 -6.05
N TRP A 129 -13.91 -10.54 -5.37
CA TRP A 129 -14.11 -10.49 -3.92
C TRP A 129 -15.55 -10.81 -3.60
N GLU A 130 -15.76 -11.77 -2.70
CA GLU A 130 -17.02 -11.90 -2.01
C GLU A 130 -16.97 -11.01 -0.76
N LEU A 131 -18.14 -10.57 -0.29
CA LEU A 131 -18.28 -9.72 0.89
C LEU A 131 -17.51 -10.27 2.12
N LYS A 132 -17.46 -11.59 2.26
CA LYS A 132 -16.72 -12.28 3.34
C LYS A 132 -15.21 -12.00 3.32
N ASP A 133 -14.62 -11.81 2.14
CA ASP A 133 -13.19 -11.57 1.98
C ASP A 133 -12.84 -10.13 2.44
N LEU A 134 -13.71 -9.16 2.13
CA LEU A 134 -13.61 -7.78 2.61
C LEU A 134 -13.75 -7.71 4.14
N LYS A 135 -14.72 -8.44 4.72
CA LYS A 135 -14.90 -8.52 6.17
C LYS A 135 -13.66 -9.10 6.86
N CYS A 136 -13.08 -10.18 6.31
CA CYS A 136 -11.87 -10.79 6.84
C CYS A 136 -10.67 -9.82 6.82
N LEU A 137 -10.45 -9.12 5.70
CA LEU A 137 -9.40 -8.10 5.59
C LEU A 137 -9.56 -7.01 6.66
N GLY A 138 -10.77 -6.50 6.81
CA GLY A 138 -11.07 -5.44 7.75
C GLY A 138 -10.85 -5.83 9.22
N GLN A 139 -11.24 -7.04 9.57
CA GLN A 139 -11.01 -7.61 10.91
C GLN A 139 -9.51 -7.76 11.21
N GLN A 140 -8.72 -8.22 10.24
CA GLN A 140 -7.27 -8.40 10.43
C GLN A 140 -6.49 -7.09 10.53
N HIS A 141 -6.99 -6.00 9.94
CA HIS A 141 -6.39 -4.68 10.04
C HIS A 141 -6.79 -3.89 11.31
N LYS A 142 -7.49 -4.55 12.27
CA LYS A 142 -7.96 -4.03 13.55
C LYS A 142 -8.68 -2.67 13.42
N GLY A 143 -9.92 -2.71 12.96
CA GLY A 143 -10.83 -1.56 13.08
C GLY A 143 -11.95 -1.46 12.06
N TRP A 144 -12.28 -2.51 11.31
CA TRP A 144 -13.50 -2.52 10.49
C TRP A 144 -14.54 -3.32 11.27
N ASP A 145 -15.59 -2.64 11.77
CA ASP A 145 -16.85 -3.30 12.14
C ASP A 145 -17.69 -3.56 10.87
N GLU A 146 -18.79 -4.29 11.00
CA GLU A 146 -19.63 -4.67 9.86
C GLU A 146 -20.14 -3.45 9.07
N ASP A 147 -20.33 -2.31 9.74
CA ASP A 147 -20.82 -1.05 9.14
C ASP A 147 -19.82 -0.40 8.16
N HIS A 148 -18.56 -0.87 8.12
CA HIS A 148 -17.55 -0.37 7.18
C HIS A 148 -17.58 -1.08 5.82
N VAL A 149 -18.30 -2.20 5.70
CA VAL A 149 -18.28 -3.06 4.50
C VAL A 149 -19.66 -3.19 3.85
N SER A 150 -20.75 -2.91 4.57
CA SER A 150 -22.12 -2.96 4.06
C SER A 150 -22.76 -1.57 3.95
N GLU A 151 -23.35 -1.28 2.79
CA GLU A 151 -24.74 -0.79 2.75
C GLU A 151 -25.67 -2.01 2.74
#